data_AF-A0A5P9BH05-F1
#
_entry.id   AF-A0A5P9BH05-F1
#
_cell.length_a   1.000
_cell.length_b   1.000
_cell.length_c   1.000
_cell.angle_alpha   90.00
_cell.angle_beta   90.00
_cell.angle_gamma   90.00
#
_symmetry.space_group_name_H-M   'P 1'
#
loop_
_entity.id
_entity.type
_entity.pdbx_description
1 polymer ?
#
loop_
_entity_poly.entity_id
_entity_poly.type
_entity_poly.pdbx_seq_one_letter_code
_entity_poly.pdbx_strand_id
1 'polypeptide(L)' 'MKTCICCQKKVVVSSESEYLAVCDKCQPWVESHNELINSQRKKLLQNLNPAAKSTFEAMSALEQDFVVLRSMDKEAA' A
#
# COMPACT_ATOMS: atom_id res chain seq x y z
N MET A 1 -2.00 -11.93 -21.17
CA MET A 1 -1.32 -10.62 -21.30
C MET A 1 -2.11 -9.60 -20.51
N LYS A 2 -1.50 -8.96 -19.50
CA LYS A 2 -2.16 -7.99 -18.61
C LYS A 2 -1.56 -6.60 -18.81
N THR A 3 -2.21 -5.57 -18.28
CA THR A 3 -1.70 -4.19 -18.31
C THR A 3 -1.04 -3.89 -16.97
N CYS A 4 0.20 -3.40 -17.00
CA CYS A 4 0.89 -2.98 -15.79
C CYS A 4 0.14 -1.80 -15.13
N ILE A 5 -0.22 -1.94 -13.86
CA ILE A 5 -1.00 -0.91 -13.14
C ILE A 5 -0.23 0.41 -12.98
N CYS A 6 1.10 0.35 -12.91
CA CYS A 6 1.96 1.52 -12.68
C CYS A 6 2.24 2.32 -13.96
N CYS A 7 2.53 1.65 -15.07
CA CYS A 7 3.00 2.31 -16.31
C CYS A 7 2.11 2.06 -17.53
N GLN A 8 1.00 1.35 -17.36
CA GLN A 8 0.00 1.04 -18.40
C GLN A 8 0.53 0.27 -19.63
N LYS A 9 1.76 -0.26 -19.57
CA LYS A 9 2.31 -1.10 -20.64
C LYS A 9 1.76 -2.52 -20.57
N LYS A 10 1.55 -3.13 -21.73
CA LYS A 10 1.18 -4.55 -21.85
C LYS A 10 2.35 -5.41 -21.40
N VAL A 11 2.08 -6.37 -20.53
CA VAL A 11 3.08 -7.28 -19.96
C VAL A 11 2.57 -8.71 -19.86
N VAL A 12 3.52 -9.64 -19.86
CA VAL A 12 3.29 -11.05 -19.55
C VAL A 12 3.70 -11.24 -18.10
N VAL A 13 2.71 -11.44 -17.23
CA VAL A 13 2.97 -11.84 -15.84
C VAL A 13 3.00 -13.36 -15.76
N SER A 14 3.90 -13.90 -14.96
CA SER A 14 4.14 -15.34 -14.82
C SER A 14 3.06 -16.05 -14.00
N SER A 15 2.32 -15.32 -13.15
CA SER A 15 1.27 -15.87 -12.31
C SER A 15 -0.13 -15.51 -12.82
N GLU A 16 -1.02 -16.51 -12.91
CA GLU A 16 -2.43 -16.29 -13.25
C GLU A 16 -3.18 -15.54 -12.12
N SER A 17 -2.71 -15.68 -10.87
CA SER A 17 -3.39 -15.23 -9.65
C SER A 17 -3.15 -13.76 -9.26
N GLU A 18 -2.23 -13.03 -9.88
CA GLU A 18 -2.01 -11.63 -9.55
C GLU A 18 -3.19 -10.75 -10.00
N TYR A 19 -3.95 -10.25 -9.02
CA TYR A 19 -5.05 -9.29 -9.22
C TYR A 19 -4.55 -7.99 -9.86
N LEU A 20 -3.33 -7.56 -9.54
CA LEU A 20 -2.67 -6.42 -10.14
C LEU A 20 -1.40 -6.87 -10.86
N ALA A 21 -1.33 -6.60 -12.17
CA ALA A 21 -0.11 -6.86 -12.92
C ALA A 21 0.90 -5.72 -12.71
N VAL A 22 2.13 -6.07 -12.32
CA VAL A 22 3.26 -5.15 -12.23
C VAL A 22 4.36 -5.68 -13.16
N CYS A 23 5.04 -4.78 -13.88
CA CYS A 23 6.15 -5.18 -14.75
C CYS A 23 7.48 -5.11 -14.00
N ASP A 24 8.49 -5.87 -14.44
CA ASP A 24 9.82 -5.89 -13.82
C ASP A 24 10.44 -4.49 -13.65
N LYS A 25 10.13 -3.56 -14.57
CA LYS A 25 10.60 -2.17 -14.49
C LYS A 25 9.92 -1.36 -13.39
N CYS A 26 8.68 -1.69 -13.06
CA CYS A 26 7.90 -1.02 -12.02
C CYS A 26 7.95 -1.75 -10.68
N GLN A 27 8.43 -3.00 -10.65
CA GLN A 27 8.56 -3.81 -9.44
C GLN A 27 9.36 -3.11 -8.33
N PRO A 28 10.54 -2.50 -8.59
CA PRO A 28 11.28 -1.78 -7.56
C PRO A 28 10.53 -0.57 -6.99
N TRP A 29 9.73 0.11 -7.83
CA TRP A 29 8.90 1.23 -7.38
C TRP A 29 7.78 0.73 -6.47
N VAL A 30 7.12 -0.38 -6.80
CA VAL A 30 6.07 -0.97 -5.94
C VAL A 30 6.66 -1.40 -4.60
N GLU A 31 7.82 -2.03 -4.59
CA GLU A 31 8.52 -2.43 -3.37
C GLU A 31 8.85 -1.22 -2.50
N SER A 32 9.45 -0.18 -3.07
CA SER A 32 9.75 1.07 -2.36
C SER A 32 8.48 1.76 -1.85
N HIS A 33 7.40 1.75 -2.63
CA HIS A 33 6.11 2.32 -2.20
C HIS A 33 5.51 1.55 -1.02
N ASN A 34 5.58 0.21 -1.03
CA ASN A 34 5.13 -0.62 0.07
C ASN A 34 5.97 -0.42 1.34
N GLU A 35 7.29 -0.25 1.20
CA GLU A 35 8.16 0.10 2.33
C GLU A 35 7.76 1.44 2.95
N LEU A 36 7.47 2.46 2.13
CA LEU A 36 7.01 3.76 2.58
C LEU A 36 5.68 3.65 3.35
N ILE A 37 4.68 2.96 2.79
CA ILE A 37 3.39 2.74 3.46
C ILE A 37 3.59 2.05 4.82
N ASN A 38 4.42 1.01 4.87
CA ASN A 38 4.69 0.29 6.12
C ASN A 38 5.41 1.17 7.16
N SER A 39 6.33 2.03 6.72
CA SER A 39 6.99 3.01 7.59
C SER A 39 5.97 4.01 8.17
N GLN A 40 5.05 4.50 7.34
CA GLN A 40 4.01 5.43 7.77
C GLN A 40 2.99 4.77 8.69
N ARG A 41 2.61 3.51 8.42
CA ARG A 41 1.78 2.72 9.35
C ARG A 41 2.41 2.63 10.74
N LYS A 42 3.72 2.38 10.82
CA LYS A 42 4.44 2.32 12.11
C LYS A 42 4.40 3.66 12.84
N LYS A 43 4.65 4.77 12.15
CA LYS A 43 4.58 6.12 12.75
C LYS A 43 3.18 6.46 13.24
N LEU A 44 2.15 6.16 12.43
CA LEU A 44 0.76 6.33 12.82
C LEU A 44 0.48 5.59 14.14
N LEU A 45 0.80 4.29 14.19
CA LEU A 45 0.58 3.44 15.36
C LEU A 45 1.33 3.91 16.62
N GLN A 46 2.49 4.56 16.47
CA GLN A 46 3.23 5.14 17.60
C GLN A 46 2.56 6.39 18.19
N ASN A 47 1.82 7.13 17.36
CA ASN A 47 1.16 8.38 17.74
C ASN A 47 -0.30 8.18 18.19
N LEU A 48 -0.89 7.01 17.93
CA LEU A 48 -2.24 6.68 18.38
C LEU A 48 -2.26 6.41 19.89
N ASN A 49 -3.31 6.90 20.55
CA ASN A 49 -3.61 6.46 21.91
C ASN A 49 -4.08 4.99 21.93
N PRO A 50 -4.09 4.32 23.09
CA PRO A 50 -4.41 2.89 23.16
C PRO A 50 -5.78 2.51 22.59
N ALA A 51 -6.80 3.33 22.81
CA ALA A 51 -8.15 3.06 22.30
C ALA A 51 -8.20 3.15 20.76
N ALA A 52 -7.60 4.20 20.19
CA ALA A 52 -7.53 4.37 18.74
C ALA A 52 -6.68 3.29 18.07
N LYS A 53 -5.60 2.85 18.72
CA LYS A 53 -4.78 1.73 18.24
C LYS A 53 -5.57 0.41 18.22
N SER A 54 -6.33 0.13 19.28
CA SER A 54 -7.20 -1.06 19.32
C SER A 54 -8.28 -1.02 18.24
N THR A 55 -8.88 0.16 17.98
CA THR A 55 -9.84 0.31 16.87
C THR A 55 -9.18 0.07 15.52
N PHE A 56 -7.97 0.60 15.29
CA PHE A 56 -7.21 0.38 14.05
C PHE A 56 -6.87 -1.10 13.84
N GLU A 57 -6.39 -1.79 14.88
CA GLU A 57 -6.02 -3.21 14.80
C GLU A 57 -7.23 -4.13 14.58
N ALA A 58 -8.43 -3.70 14.95
CA ALA A 58 -9.68 -4.43 14.70
C ALA A 58 -10.23 -4.25 13.26
N MET A 59 -9.70 -3.29 12.49
CA MET A 59 -10.10 -3.07 11.10
C MET A 59 -9.56 -4.17 10.17
N SER A 60 -10.24 -4.38 9.04
CA SER A 60 -9.70 -5.21 7.97
C SER A 60 -8.41 -4.62 7.38
N ALA A 61 -7.60 -5.45 6.72
CA ALA A 61 -6.35 -5.00 6.08
C ALA A 61 -6.59 -3.83 5.10
N LEU A 62 -7.66 -3.88 4.31
CA LEU A 62 -8.01 -2.85 3.35
C LEU A 62 -8.35 -1.51 4.03
N GLU A 63 -9.10 -1.56 5.13
CA GLU A 63 -9.45 -0.37 5.91
C GLU A 63 -8.21 0.24 6.59
N GLN A 64 -7.32 -0.60 7.13
CA GLN A 64 -6.04 -0.14 7.68
C GLN A 64 -5.20 0.58 6.62
N ASP A 65 -5.10 0.00 5.42
CA ASP A 65 -4.35 0.60 4.31
C ASP A 65 -4.95 1.95 3.89
N PHE A 66 -6.28 2.04 3.81
CA PHE A 66 -6.96 3.29 3.53
C PHE A 66 -6.65 4.37 4.58
N VAL A 67 -6.70 4.05 5.87
CA VAL A 67 -6.38 5.00 6.95
C VAL A 67 -4.94 5.49 6.84
N VAL A 68 -3.99 4.58 6.60
CA VAL A 68 -2.56 4.94 6.43
C VAL A 68 -2.38 5.88 5.25
N LEU A 69 -2.95 5.56 4.09
CA LEU A 69 -2.85 6.42 2.90
C LEU A 69 -3.47 7.80 3.14
N ARG A 70 -4.62 7.88 3.80
CA ARG A 70 -5.26 9.16 4.15
C ARG A 70 -4.45 9.98 5.15
N SER A 71 -3.73 9.34 6.06
CA SER A 71 -2.80 10.07 6.95
C SER A 71 -1.63 10.67 6.18
N MET A 72 -1.10 9.95 5.18
CA MET A 72 -0.02 10.44 4.31
C MET A 72 -0.47 11.65 3.48
N ASP A 73 -1.67 11.61 2.90
CA ASP A 73 -2.24 12.74 2.15
C ASP A 73 -2.32 14.02 3.00
N LYS A 74 -2.70 13.87 4.28
CA LYS A 74 -2.85 15.00 5.20
C LYS A 74 -1.51 15.62 5.60
N GLU A 75 -0.45 14.82 5.70
CA GLU A 75 0.91 15.33 5.98
C GLU A 75 1.54 16.05 4.78
N ALA A 76 1.07 15.76 3.57
CA ALA A 76 1.59 16.35 2.34
C ALA A 76 0.92 17.70 1.95
N ALA A 77 -0.18 18.06 2.61
CA ALA A 77 -0.98 19.28 2.35
C ALA A 77 -0.67 20.39 3.36
#